data_AF-A0A2G7LY28-F1
#
_entry.id   AF-A0A2G7LY28-F1
#
_cell.length_a   1.000
_cell.length_b   1.000
_cell.length_c   1.000
_cell.angle_alpha   90.00
_cell.angle_beta   90.00
_cell.angle_gamma   90.00
#
_symmetry.space_group_name_H-M   'P 1'
#
loop_
_entity.id
_entity.type
_entity.pdbx_description
1 polymer ?
#
loop_
_entity_poly.entity_id
_entity_poly.type
_entity_poly.pdbx_seq_one_letter_code
_entity_poly.pdbx_strand_id
1 'polypeptide(L)'
;MCLAVKYGNVLIETINKMKEDYESLIALQSEYDKKVSNIYHDIETNYFNASAGFKKYKELQKVLRERRVIKHELAKIQRLHQSLSATQMESKISKIVKNVGRIDDENESYRDGWGIRVEEILV
;
A
#
# COMPACT_ATOMS: atom_id res chain seq x y z
N MET A 1 -4.84 8.87 -25.86
CA MET A 1 -5.11 8.78 -24.39
C MET A 1 -4.85 10.14 -23.77
N CYS A 2 -5.92 10.85 -23.40
CA CYS A 2 -5.80 12.17 -22.81
C CYS A 2 -5.10 12.20 -21.44
N LEU A 3 -4.59 13.38 -21.07
CA LEU A 3 -3.87 13.62 -19.81
C LEU A 3 -4.68 13.24 -18.57
N ALA A 4 -5.99 13.48 -18.59
CA ALA A 4 -6.86 13.17 -17.46
C ALA A 4 -6.96 11.66 -17.20
N VAL A 5 -7.06 10.83 -18.26
CA VAL A 5 -6.99 9.36 -18.14
C VAL A 5 -5.63 8.91 -17.62
N LYS A 6 -4.54 9.50 -18.13
CA LYS A 6 -3.18 9.21 -17.66
C LYS A 6 -3.03 9.44 -16.15
N TYR A 7 -3.38 10.62 -15.65
CA TYR A 7 -3.28 10.92 -14.23
C TYR A 7 -4.23 10.10 -13.37
N GLY A 8 -5.45 9.83 -13.86
CA GLY A 8 -6.40 8.97 -13.17
C GLY A 8 -5.87 7.54 -12.98
N ASN A 9 -5.24 6.96 -13.99
CA ASN A 9 -4.61 5.64 -13.89
C ASN A 9 -3.47 5.62 -12.87
N VAL A 10 -2.59 6.63 -12.86
CA VAL A 10 -1.52 6.74 -11.86
C VAL A 10 -2.07 6.79 -10.44
N LEU A 11 -3.17 7.51 -10.21
CA LEU A 11 -3.80 7.56 -8.90
C LEU A 11 -4.39 6.21 -8.49
N ILE A 12 -5.05 5.49 -9.42
CA ILE A 12 -5.59 4.14 -9.16
C ILE A 12 -4.46 3.18 -8.80
N GLU A 13 -3.38 3.16 -9.59
CA GLU A 13 -2.20 2.33 -9.34
C GLU A 13 -1.58 2.63 -7.97
N THR A 14 -1.47 3.91 -7.61
CA THR A 14 -0.91 4.33 -6.33
C THR A 14 -1.79 3.88 -5.16
N ILE A 15 -3.12 3.99 -5.30
CA ILE A 15 -4.07 3.51 -4.28
C ILE A 15 -3.97 2.00 -4.11
N ASN A 16 -3.85 1.25 -5.21
CA ASN A 16 -3.74 -0.21 -5.16
C ASN A 16 -2.44 -0.66 -4.49
N LYS A 17 -1.29 -0.07 -4.86
CA LYS A 17 -0.01 -0.34 -4.18
C LYS A 17 -0.09 -0.05 -2.68
N MET A 18 -0.73 1.06 -2.29
CA MET A 18 -0.92 1.38 -0.88
C MET A 18 -1.73 0.31 -0.13
N LYS A 19 -2.73 -0.33 -0.76
CA LYS A 19 -3.47 -1.43 -0.15
C LYS A 19 -2.61 -2.69 -0.02
N GLU A 20 -1.86 -3.03 -1.06
CA GLU A 20 -0.93 -4.18 -1.06
C GLU A 20 0.12 -4.03 0.04
N ASP A 21 0.71 -2.84 0.18
CA ASP A 21 1.68 -2.52 1.23
C ASP A 21 1.03 -2.59 2.62
N TYR A 22 -0.22 -2.13 2.76
CA TYR A 22 -0.97 -2.21 4.02
C TYR A 22 -1.21 -3.66 4.44
N GLU A 23 -1.67 -4.51 3.51
CA GLU A 23 -1.89 -5.94 3.76
C GLU A 23 -0.58 -6.65 4.09
N SER A 24 0.50 -6.32 3.38
CA SER A 24 1.84 -6.87 3.62
C SER A 24 2.35 -6.51 5.02
N LEU A 25 2.15 -5.28 5.48
CA LEU A 25 2.53 -4.85 6.83
C LEU A 25 1.70 -5.54 7.92
N ILE A 26 0.41 -5.82 7.68
CA ILE A 26 -0.43 -6.62 8.60
C ILE A 26 0.13 -8.05 8.71
N ALA A 27 0.41 -8.69 7.57
CA ALA A 27 0.95 -10.04 7.54
C ALA A 27 2.29 -10.11 8.31
N LEU A 28 3.18 -9.15 8.05
CA LEU A 28 4.47 -9.06 8.72
C LEU A 28 4.33 -8.83 10.23
N GLN A 29 3.38 -7.97 10.66
CA GLN A 29 3.09 -7.82 12.09
C GLN A 29 2.65 -9.13 12.72
N SER A 30 1.78 -9.90 12.06
CA SER A 30 1.34 -11.22 12.53
C SER A 30 2.49 -12.22 12.66
N GLU A 31 3.42 -12.23 11.70
CA GLU A 31 4.63 -13.06 11.79
C GLU A 31 5.48 -12.69 13.01
N TYR A 32 5.65 -11.40 13.28
CA TYR A 32 6.38 -10.93 14.45
C TYR A 32 5.67 -11.27 15.77
N ASP A 33 4.33 -11.19 15.80
CA ASP A 33 3.54 -11.63 16.96
C ASP A 33 3.74 -13.14 17.23
N LYS A 34 3.75 -13.97 16.19
CA LYS A 34 4.06 -15.41 16.30
C LYS A 34 5.49 -15.65 16.80
N LYS A 35 6.48 -14.94 16.27
CA LYS A 35 7.88 -15.04 16.74
C LYS A 35 8.01 -14.71 18.23
N VAL A 36 7.36 -13.63 18.67
CA VAL A 36 7.32 -13.24 20.09
C VAL A 36 6.68 -14.33 20.93
N SER A 37 5.52 -14.86 20.51
CA SER A 37 4.82 -15.94 21.20
C SER A 37 5.70 -17.20 21.35
N ASN A 38 6.41 -17.58 20.29
CA ASN A 38 7.29 -18.75 20.30
C ASN A 38 8.46 -18.57 21.28
N ILE A 39 9.08 -17.38 21.30
CA ILE A 39 10.17 -17.09 22.24
C ILE A 39 9.66 -17.10 23.69
N TYR A 40 8.46 -16.57 23.95
CA TYR A 40 7.86 -16.64 25.27
C TYR A 40 7.58 -18.09 25.70
N HIS A 41 7.01 -18.90 24.82
CA HIS A 41 6.75 -20.31 25.10
C HIS A 41 8.04 -21.08 25.39
N ASP A 42 9.11 -20.82 24.63
CA ASP A 42 10.43 -21.40 24.86
C ASP A 42 11.02 -20.98 26.21
N ILE A 43 10.86 -19.71 26.60
CA ILE A 43 11.26 -19.19 27.92
C ILE A 43 10.47 -19.86 29.06
N GLU A 44 9.18 -20.11 28.85
CA GLU A 44 8.28 -20.70 29.85
C GLU A 44 8.53 -22.21 30.05
N THR A 45 8.84 -22.93 28.98
CA THR A 45 8.91 -24.40 29.00
C THR A 45 10.31 -24.95 29.27
N ASN A 46 11.36 -24.13 29.16
CA ASN A 46 12.74 -24.58 29.32
C ASN A 46 13.46 -23.88 30.48
N TYR A 47 14.39 -24.61 31.10
CA TYR A 47 15.30 -24.05 32.10
C TYR A 47 16.58 -23.53 31.44
N PHE A 48 16.89 -22.25 31.69
CA PHE A 48 18.08 -21.60 31.15
C PHE A 48 19.09 -21.30 32.26
N ASN A 49 20.36 -21.63 32.02
CA ASN A 49 21.44 -21.04 32.80
C ASN A 49 21.61 -19.56 32.44
N ALA A 50 22.42 -18.82 33.23
CA ALA A 50 22.59 -17.38 33.05
C ALA A 50 23.02 -16.97 31.63
N SER A 51 23.94 -17.73 31.01
CA SER A 51 24.42 -17.44 29.65
C SER A 51 23.32 -17.66 28.60
N ALA A 52 22.62 -18.79 28.67
CA ALA A 52 21.54 -19.13 27.73
C ALA A 52 20.34 -18.19 27.90
N GLY A 53 19.99 -17.84 29.13
CA GLY A 53 18.93 -16.87 29.43
C GLY A 53 19.24 -15.48 28.88
N PHE A 54 20.49 -15.01 28.99
CA PHE A 54 20.90 -13.74 28.39
C PHE A 54 20.79 -13.75 26.87
N LYS A 55 21.14 -14.87 26.20
CA LYS A 55 20.95 -15.02 24.75
C LYS A 55 19.48 -14.93 24.36
N LYS A 56 18.60 -15.62 25.09
CA LYS A 56 17.13 -15.57 24.87
C LYS A 56 16.56 -14.17 25.09
N TYR A 57 17.01 -13.47 26.13
CA TYR A 57 16.66 -12.08 26.36
C TYR A 57 17.05 -11.19 25.17
N LYS A 58 18.28 -11.33 24.64
CA LYS A 58 18.75 -10.57 23.48
C LYS A 58 17.96 -10.89 22.21
N GLU A 59 17.62 -12.15 22.00
CA GLU A 59 16.75 -12.60 20.91
C GLU A 59 15.37 -11.94 21.01
N LEU A 60 14.71 -12.04 22.16
CA LEU A 60 13.41 -11.42 22.40
C LEU A 60 13.46 -9.89 22.21
N GLN A 61 14.49 -9.24 22.77
CA GLN A 61 14.68 -7.79 22.64
C GLN A 61 14.80 -7.37 21.17
N LYS A 62 15.51 -8.15 20.34
CA LYS A 62 15.64 -7.89 18.91
C LYS A 62 14.27 -7.99 18.21
N VAL A 63 13.56 -9.11 18.41
CA VAL A 63 12.25 -9.34 17.77
C VAL A 63 11.23 -8.27 18.18
N LEU A 64 11.20 -7.87 19.45
CA LEU A 64 10.31 -6.80 19.94
C LEU A 64 10.62 -5.43 19.31
N ARG A 65 11.90 -5.13 19.05
CA ARG A 65 12.30 -3.88 18.37
C ARG A 65 11.87 -3.89 16.90
N GLU A 66 12.14 -4.98 16.20
CA GLU A 66 11.73 -5.15 14.80
C GLU A 66 10.21 -5.05 14.66
N ARG A 67 9.46 -5.76 15.51
CA ARG A 67 7.99 -5.65 15.58
C ARG A 67 7.52 -4.21 15.78
N ARG A 68 8.20 -3.43 16.61
CA ARG A 68 7.84 -2.03 16.87
C ARG A 68 8.02 -1.15 15.63
N VAL A 69 9.07 -1.39 14.84
CA VAL A 69 9.26 -0.71 13.55
C VAL A 69 8.07 -1.01 12.63
N ILE A 70 7.71 -2.29 12.46
CA ILE A 70 6.58 -2.69 11.61
C ILE A 70 5.26 -2.08 12.07
N LYS A 71 4.98 -2.11 13.39
CA LYS A 71 3.78 -1.50 13.96
C LYS A 71 3.72 0.01 13.68
N HIS A 72 4.85 0.72 13.72
CA HIS A 72 4.89 2.14 13.41
C HIS A 72 4.65 2.42 11.92
N GLU A 73 5.25 1.64 11.03
CA GLU A 73 4.99 1.77 9.59
C GLU A 73 3.53 1.46 9.25
N LEU A 74 2.97 0.39 9.83
CA LEU A 74 1.55 0.05 9.69
C LEU A 74 0.65 1.22 10.12
N ALA A 75 0.96 1.85 11.26
CA ALA A 75 0.19 2.98 11.75
C ALA A 75 0.24 4.20 10.80
N LYS A 76 1.37 4.44 10.12
CA LYS A 76 1.49 5.54 9.14
C LYS A 76 0.64 5.27 7.90
N ILE A 77 0.75 4.08 7.31
CA ILE A 77 -0.01 3.73 6.11
C ILE A 77 -1.51 3.59 6.40
N GLN A 78 -1.87 3.10 7.60
CA GLN A 78 -3.27 3.02 8.04
C GLN A 78 -3.90 4.41 8.10
N ARG A 79 -3.19 5.39 8.67
CA ARG A 79 -3.66 6.79 8.70
C ARG A 79 -3.84 7.32 7.29
N LEU A 80 -2.88 7.08 6.39
CA LEU A 80 -2.99 7.52 5.00
C LEU A 80 -4.20 6.87 4.29
N HIS A 81 -4.36 5.55 4.42
CA HIS A 81 -5.47 4.80 3.85
C HIS A 81 -6.83 5.30 4.35
N GLN A 82 -6.95 5.58 5.65
CA GLN A 82 -8.16 6.13 6.28
C GLN A 82 -8.43 7.57 5.83
N SER A 83 -7.43 8.45 5.86
CA SER A 83 -7.56 9.85 5.46
C SER A 83 -7.96 10.01 3.99
N LEU A 84 -7.44 9.17 3.11
CA LEU A 84 -7.81 9.19 1.69
C LEU A 84 -9.14 8.49 1.42
N SER A 85 -9.72 7.79 2.40
CA SER A 85 -10.86 6.89 2.17
C SER A 85 -10.62 6.04 0.92
N ALA A 86 -9.45 5.39 0.86
CA ALA A 86 -8.84 4.90 -0.37
C ALA A 86 -9.80 4.14 -1.30
N THR A 87 -10.65 3.27 -0.74
CA THR A 87 -11.70 2.53 -1.47
C THR A 87 -12.73 3.44 -2.14
N GLN A 88 -13.18 4.49 -1.45
CA GLN A 88 -14.12 5.46 -2.02
C GLN A 88 -13.44 6.28 -3.11
N MET A 89 -12.19 6.68 -2.89
CA MET A 89 -11.42 7.48 -3.84
C MET A 89 -11.13 6.72 -5.13
N GLU A 90 -10.71 5.45 -5.04
CA GLU A 90 -10.53 4.56 -6.19
C GLU A 90 -11.81 4.43 -7.01
N SER A 91 -12.96 4.20 -6.34
CA SER A 91 -14.25 4.06 -7.01
C SER A 91 -14.67 5.33 -7.76
N LYS A 92 -14.37 6.51 -7.18
CA LYS A 92 -14.65 7.81 -7.79
C LYS A 92 -13.75 8.06 -8.99
N ILE A 93 -12.44 7.84 -8.84
CA ILE A 93 -11.46 8.04 -9.90
C ILE A 93 -11.74 7.09 -11.07
N SER A 94 -12.06 5.82 -10.79
CA SER A 94 -12.40 4.84 -11.83
C SER A 94 -13.62 5.25 -12.65
N LYS A 95 -14.65 5.83 -12.02
CA LYS A 95 -15.82 6.38 -12.73
C LYS A 95 -15.46 7.59 -13.58
N ILE A 96 -14.65 8.50 -13.04
CA ILE A 96 -14.18 9.68 -13.76
C ILE A 96 -13.35 9.27 -14.98
N VAL A 97 -12.38 8.36 -14.81
CA VAL A 97 -11.54 7.85 -15.90
C VAL A 97 -12.39 7.23 -17.02
N LYS A 98 -13.39 6.41 -16.68
CA LYS A 98 -14.31 5.84 -17.67
C LYS A 98 -15.10 6.91 -18.43
N ASN A 99 -15.64 7.89 -17.72
CA ASN A 99 -16.41 8.96 -18.34
C ASN A 99 -15.54 9.84 -19.24
N VAL A 100 -14.33 10.18 -18.79
CA VAL A 100 -13.37 10.97 -19.55
C VAL A 100 -12.90 10.20 -20.78
N GLY A 101 -12.65 8.90 -20.68
CA GLY A 101 -12.32 8.06 -21.83
C GLY A 101 -13.39 8.14 -22.91
N ARG A 102 -14.67 8.02 -22.53
CA ARG A 102 -15.80 8.17 -23.46
C ARG A 102 -15.83 9.54 -24.14
N ILE A 103 -15.51 10.61 -23.42
CA ILE A 103 -15.44 11.98 -23.99
C ILE A 103 -14.24 12.11 -24.93
N ASP A 104 -13.10 11.47 -24.61
CA ASP A 104 -11.91 11.43 -25.47
C ASP A 104 -12.25 10.72 -26.80
N ASP A 105 -12.94 9.58 -26.73
CA ASP A 105 -13.39 8.82 -27.90
C ASP A 105 -14.38 9.64 -28.77
N GLU A 106 -15.32 10.35 -28.15
CA GLU A 106 -16.26 11.26 -28.84
C GLU A 106 -15.52 12.41 -29.55
N ASN A 107 -14.52 12.99 -28.90
CA ASN A 107 -13.71 14.07 -29.46
C ASN A 107 -12.78 13.57 -30.59
N GLU A 108 -12.24 12.35 -30.47
CA GLU A 108 -11.45 11.71 -31.52
C GLU A 108 -12.31 11.46 -32.76
N SER A 109 -13.53 10.93 -32.57
CA SER A 109 -14.52 10.76 -33.64
C SER A 109 -14.90 12.07 -34.34
N TYR A 110 -15.10 13.16 -33.58
CA TYR A 110 -15.38 14.49 -34.15
C TYR A 110 -14.26 15.02 -35.05
N ARG A 111 -13.01 14.69 -34.72
CA ARG A 111 -11.81 15.19 -35.41
C ARG A 111 -11.34 14.27 -36.54
N ASP A 112 -11.96 13.10 -36.67
CA ASP A 112 -11.64 12.14 -37.73
C ASP A 112 -11.86 12.76 -39.11
N GLY A 113 -10.89 12.57 -40.00
CA GLY A 113 -10.87 13.17 -41.34
C GLY A 113 -10.48 14.64 -41.43
N TRP A 114 -10.32 15.36 -40.31
CA TRP A 114 -9.92 16.78 -40.32
C TRP A 114 -8.40 17.00 -40.23
N GLY A 115 -7.63 15.94 -40.02
CA GLY A 115 -6.16 16.02 -39.87
C GLY A 115 -5.69 16.78 -38.62
N ILE A 116 -6.60 17.11 -37.70
CA ILE A 116 -6.29 17.87 -36.49
C ILE A 116 -5.67 16.91 -35.47
N ARG A 117 -4.55 17.28 -34.82
CA ARG A 117 -3.96 16.56 -33.66
C ARG A 117 -4.01 17.41 -32.40
N VAL A 118 -4.37 16.82 -31.24
CA VAL A 118 -4.57 17.59 -30.00
C VAL A 118 -3.23 18.05 -29.50
N GLU A 119 -2.20 17.22 -29.68
CA GLU A 119 -0.82 17.51 -29.28
C GLU A 119 -0.24 18.71 -30.04
N GLU A 120 -0.71 18.99 -31.24
CA GLU A 120 -0.24 20.13 -32.06
C GLU A 120 -0.89 21.46 -31.64
N ILE A 121 -2.04 21.41 -30.95
CA ILE A 121 -2.79 22.60 -30.51
C ILE A 121 -2.41 23.00 -29.08
N LEU A 122 -2.11 22.03 -28.21
CA LEU A 122 -1.83 22.26 -26.79
C LEU A 122 -0.35 22.57 -26.47
N VAL A 123 0.45 22.95 -27.49
CA VAL A 123 1.85 23.40 -27.33
C VAL A 123 1.90 24.84 -26.84
#